data_AF-A0A7X2I7J0-F1
#
_entry.id   AF-A0A7X2I7J0-F1
#
_cell.length_a   1.000
_cell.length_b   1.000
_cell.length_c   1.000
_cell.angle_alpha   90.00
_cell.angle_beta   90.00
_cell.angle_gamma   90.00
#
_symmetry.space_group_name_H-M   'P 1'
#
loop_
_entity.id
_entity.type
_entity.pdbx_description
1 polymer ?
#
loop_
_entity_poly.entity_id
_entity_poly.type
_entity_poly.pdbx_seq_one_letter_code
_entity_poly.pdbx_strand_id
1 'polypeptide(L)'
;MNKPCAKPGVLPDNPIRRMRLAARLLRGQHRELAQWLESAVQQHVYQGTDMDHTLGFAGTLGRSPRFDVLRARRNRLLTRALVVLHNDVQALHRELRRYEERVPAALRERAEPDPSWPLARQLIHRAYQQGLGVPGTLFGLRKALRHIR
;
A
#
# COMPACT_ATOMS: atom_id res chain seq x y z
N MET A 1 -17.12 27.30 21.99
CA MET A 1 -16.81 25.92 21.54
C MET A 1 -15.30 25.81 21.35
N ASN A 2 -14.62 25.11 22.27
CA ASN A 2 -13.16 24.95 22.25
C ASN A 2 -12.74 24.08 21.07
N LYS A 3 -11.90 24.62 20.17
CA LYS A 3 -11.23 23.82 19.14
C LYS A 3 -10.26 22.86 19.87
N PRO A 4 -10.35 21.54 19.70
CA PRO A 4 -9.37 20.64 20.27
C PRO A 4 -8.02 20.92 19.60
N CYS A 5 -7.06 21.41 20.38
CA CYS A 5 -5.66 21.49 19.96
C CYS A 5 -5.18 20.08 19.62
N ALA A 6 -4.71 19.89 18.39
CA ALA A 6 -4.10 18.64 17.97
C ALA A 6 -2.86 18.34 18.84
N LYS A 7 -2.79 17.13 19.41
CA LYS A 7 -1.61 16.67 20.15
C LYS A 7 -0.39 16.66 19.21
N PRO A 8 0.78 17.18 19.64
CA PRO A 8 1.99 17.11 18.83
C PRO A 8 2.31 15.64 18.51
N GLY A 9 2.55 15.35 17.22
CA GLY A 9 2.82 14.00 16.73
C GLY A 9 1.61 13.21 16.20
N VAL A 10 0.38 13.70 16.37
CA VAL A 10 -0.82 13.03 15.85
C VAL A 10 -1.31 13.73 14.58
N LEU A 11 -1.25 13.03 13.46
CA LEU A 11 -1.79 13.53 12.19
C LEU A 11 -3.34 13.55 12.25
N PRO A 12 -4.01 14.54 11.63
CA PRO A 12 -5.47 14.56 11.56
C PRO A 12 -6.06 13.29 10.92
N ASP A 13 -7.18 12.76 11.39
CA ASP A 13 -7.80 11.59 10.74
C ASP A 13 -8.29 11.91 9.32
N ASN A 14 -8.81 13.11 9.13
CA ASN A 14 -9.30 13.59 7.84
C ASN A 14 -8.13 13.69 6.83
N PRO A 15 -8.17 12.93 5.72
CA PRO A 15 -7.07 12.87 4.75
C PRO A 15 -6.82 14.22 4.07
N ILE A 16 -7.87 15.01 3.82
CA ILE A 16 -7.74 16.36 3.24
C ILE A 16 -7.02 17.30 4.20
N ARG A 17 -7.34 17.23 5.50
CA ARG A 17 -6.62 18.03 6.52
C ARG A 17 -5.15 17.61 6.61
N ARG A 18 -4.84 16.31 6.50
CA ARG A 18 -3.45 15.82 6.45
C ARG A 18 -2.69 16.38 5.27
N MET A 19 -3.29 16.35 4.08
CA MET A 19 -2.62 16.85 2.87
C MET A 19 -2.38 18.37 2.92
N ARG A 20 -3.36 19.14 3.42
CA ARG A 20 -3.17 20.58 3.64
C ARG A 20 -2.05 20.87 4.65
N LEU A 21 -1.96 20.07 5.73
CA LEU A 21 -0.87 20.18 6.69
C LEU A 21 0.48 19.84 6.05
N ALA A 22 0.54 18.77 5.26
CA ALA A 22 1.75 18.36 4.54
C ALA A 22 2.23 19.46 3.58
N ALA A 23 1.33 20.04 2.78
CA ALA A 23 1.69 21.15 1.91
C ALA A 23 2.22 22.37 2.69
N ARG A 24 1.59 22.70 3.83
CA ARG A 24 2.06 23.77 4.72
C ARG A 24 3.49 23.53 5.21
N LEU A 25 3.82 22.30 5.61
CA LEU A 25 5.15 21.93 6.09
C LEU A 25 6.19 21.96 4.96
N LEU A 26 5.80 21.52 3.76
CA LEU A 26 6.68 21.48 2.59
C LEU A 26 6.95 22.85 2.00
N ARG A 27 6.09 23.84 2.23
CA ARG A 27 6.15 25.16 1.59
C ARG A 27 7.50 25.88 1.76
N GLY A 28 8.19 25.66 2.88
CA GLY A 28 9.49 26.29 3.17
C GLY A 28 10.69 25.65 2.47
N GLN A 29 10.61 24.37 2.09
CA GLN A 29 11.75 23.60 1.55
C GLN A 29 11.50 23.04 0.15
N HIS A 30 10.23 22.79 -0.19
CA HIS A 30 9.79 22.16 -1.44
C HIS A 30 8.53 22.87 -1.96
N ARG A 31 8.70 24.13 -2.43
CA ARG A 31 7.59 25.01 -2.83
C ARG A 31 6.73 24.41 -3.96
N GLU A 32 7.36 23.85 -4.98
CA GLU A 32 6.64 23.24 -6.12
C GLU A 32 5.79 22.05 -5.67
N LEU A 33 6.34 21.18 -4.82
CA LEU A 33 5.63 20.02 -4.27
C LEU A 33 4.44 20.46 -3.39
N ALA A 34 4.63 21.51 -2.59
CA ALA A 34 3.57 22.09 -1.78
C ALA A 34 2.43 22.65 -2.65
N GLN A 35 2.77 23.37 -3.72
CA GLN A 35 1.78 23.90 -4.67
C GLN A 35 1.03 22.79 -5.39
N TRP A 36 1.73 21.76 -5.86
CA TRP A 36 1.13 20.59 -6.49
C TRP A 36 0.13 19.88 -5.58
N LEU A 37 0.48 19.65 -4.30
CA LEU A 37 -0.43 19.08 -3.31
C LEU A 37 -1.65 19.97 -3.02
N GLU A 38 -1.45 21.28 -2.92
CA GLU A 38 -2.54 22.25 -2.69
C GLU A 38 -3.53 22.26 -3.86
N SER A 39 -3.02 22.31 -5.09
CA SER A 39 -3.85 22.26 -6.30
C SER A 39 -4.65 20.97 -6.39
N ALA A 40 -4.03 19.82 -6.10
CA ALA A 40 -4.72 18.53 -6.10
C ALA A 40 -5.86 18.49 -5.06
N VAL A 41 -5.60 18.96 -3.83
CA VAL A 41 -6.63 19.05 -2.79
C VAL A 41 -7.77 19.99 -3.18
N GLN A 42 -7.46 21.15 -3.77
CA GLN A 42 -8.48 22.07 -4.25
C GLN A 42 -9.34 21.41 -5.34
N GLN A 43 -8.72 20.78 -6.33
CA GLN A 43 -9.43 20.10 -7.40
C GLN A 43 -10.34 19.00 -6.85
N HIS A 44 -9.87 18.16 -5.94
CA HIS A 44 -10.68 17.12 -5.31
C HIS A 44 -11.89 17.70 -4.54
N VAL A 45 -11.66 18.74 -3.73
CA VAL A 45 -12.72 19.32 -2.88
C VAL A 45 -13.76 20.08 -3.70
N TYR A 46 -13.35 20.82 -4.73
CA TYR A 46 -14.24 21.68 -5.49
C TYR A 46 -14.88 20.98 -6.69
N GLN A 47 -14.19 20.03 -7.32
CA GLN A 47 -14.65 19.35 -8.53
C GLN A 47 -15.08 17.90 -8.27
N GLY A 48 -14.89 17.38 -7.06
CA GLY A 48 -15.23 16.00 -6.70
C GLY A 48 -14.35 14.94 -7.37
N THR A 49 -13.27 15.35 -8.05
CA THR A 49 -12.35 14.43 -8.74
C THR A 49 -11.59 13.57 -7.73
N ASP A 50 -11.47 12.27 -7.96
CA ASP A 50 -10.72 11.37 -7.07
C ASP A 50 -9.28 11.85 -6.83
N MET A 51 -8.79 11.67 -5.61
CA MET A 51 -7.50 12.21 -5.20
C MET A 51 -6.34 11.63 -6.02
N ASP A 52 -6.39 10.34 -6.37
CA ASP A 52 -5.34 9.75 -7.20
C ASP A 52 -5.33 10.38 -8.60
N HIS A 53 -6.48 10.75 -9.15
CA HIS A 53 -6.53 11.48 -10.42
C HIS A 53 -5.94 12.88 -10.31
N THR A 54 -6.29 13.62 -9.26
CA THR A 54 -5.77 14.99 -9.06
C THR A 54 -4.26 15.02 -8.80
N LEU A 55 -3.71 13.97 -8.20
CA LEU A 55 -2.29 13.78 -7.98
C LEU A 55 -1.58 13.13 -9.19
N GLY A 56 -2.28 12.83 -10.30
CA GLY A 56 -1.68 12.10 -11.42
C GLY A 56 -1.22 10.68 -11.06
N PHE A 57 -1.70 10.14 -9.94
CA PHE A 57 -1.47 8.77 -9.50
C PHE A 57 -2.48 7.78 -10.06
N ALA A 58 -3.57 8.25 -10.69
CA ALA A 58 -4.45 7.45 -11.50
C ALA A 58 -3.89 7.35 -12.92
N GLY A 59 -3.96 6.15 -13.51
CA GLY A 59 -3.46 5.87 -14.85
C GLY A 59 -4.62 5.73 -15.82
N THR A 60 -4.41 6.06 -17.09
CA THR A 60 -5.46 6.00 -18.12
C THR A 60 -5.72 4.59 -18.65
N LEU A 61 -4.83 3.62 -18.40
CA LEU A 61 -4.86 2.28 -19.02
C LEU A 61 -4.39 1.16 -18.07
N GLY A 62 -4.90 1.14 -16.84
CA GLY A 62 -4.76 0.00 -15.92
C GLY A 62 -3.40 -0.18 -15.24
N ARG A 63 -2.45 0.75 -15.43
CA ARG A 63 -1.23 0.85 -14.61
C ARG A 63 -0.97 2.31 -14.28
N SER A 64 -1.11 2.61 -13.01
CA SER A 64 -0.92 3.95 -12.47
C SER A 64 0.34 4.00 -11.59
N PRO A 65 0.94 5.17 -11.35
CA PRO A 65 2.07 5.28 -10.43
C PRO A 65 1.77 4.65 -9.06
N ARG A 66 0.53 4.79 -8.56
CA ARG A 66 0.07 4.11 -7.35
C ARG A 66 0.11 2.58 -7.50
N PHE A 67 -0.38 2.03 -8.61
CA PHE A 67 -0.31 0.60 -8.88
C PHE A 67 1.12 0.09 -8.83
N ASP A 68 2.08 0.78 -9.44
CA ASP A 68 3.48 0.35 -9.46
C ASP A 68 4.12 0.38 -8.07
N VAL A 69 3.83 1.40 -7.26
CA VAL A 69 4.28 1.48 -5.86
C VAL A 69 3.70 0.34 -5.02
N LEU A 70 2.39 0.10 -5.12
CA LEU A 70 1.74 -1.00 -4.40
C LEU A 70 2.29 -2.35 -4.83
N ARG A 71 2.53 -2.52 -6.14
CA ARG A 71 3.10 -3.74 -6.71
C ARG A 71 4.51 -3.98 -6.20
N ALA A 72 5.33 -2.95 -6.15
CA ALA A 72 6.68 -3.03 -5.60
C ALA A 72 6.67 -3.38 -4.11
N ARG A 73 5.80 -2.76 -3.30
CA ARG A 73 5.63 -3.08 -1.87
C ARG A 73 5.20 -4.54 -1.66
N ARG A 74 4.17 -5.00 -2.39
CA ARG A 74 3.73 -6.40 -2.37
C ARG A 74 4.87 -7.34 -2.71
N ASN A 75 5.59 -7.09 -3.81
CA ASN A 75 6.67 -7.96 -4.25
C ASN A 75 7.81 -8.02 -3.22
N ARG A 76 8.17 -6.90 -2.58
CA ARG A 76 9.16 -6.88 -1.49
C ARG A 76 8.74 -7.76 -0.30
N LEU A 77 7.46 -7.75 0.07
CA LEU A 77 6.94 -8.61 1.14
C LEU A 77 7.02 -10.09 0.75
N LEU A 78 6.67 -10.42 -0.50
CA LEU A 78 6.80 -11.79 -1.02
C LEU A 78 8.27 -12.23 -1.11
N THR A 79 9.19 -11.34 -1.46
CA THR A 79 10.64 -11.60 -1.41
C THR A 79 11.10 -11.91 0.01
N ARG A 80 10.65 -11.16 1.02
CA ARG A 80 10.98 -11.46 2.42
C ARG A 80 10.42 -12.82 2.84
N ALA A 81 9.18 -13.14 2.45
CA ALA A 81 8.60 -14.45 2.70
C ALA A 81 9.38 -15.57 2.01
N LEU A 82 9.86 -15.33 0.79
CA LEU A 82 10.72 -16.26 0.06
C LEU A 82 12.03 -16.56 0.82
N VAL A 83 12.68 -15.53 1.37
CA VAL A 83 13.90 -15.68 2.18
C VAL A 83 13.63 -16.50 3.45
N VAL A 84 12.52 -16.23 4.13
CA VAL A 84 12.08 -17.02 5.30
C VAL A 84 11.84 -18.48 4.95
N LEU A 85 11.42 -18.76 3.71
CA LEU A 85 11.23 -20.10 3.16
C LEU A 85 12.47 -20.61 2.42
N HIS A 86 13.66 -20.14 2.79
CA HIS A 86 14.95 -20.61 2.28
C HIS A 86 15.10 -20.51 0.75
N ASN A 87 14.51 -19.48 0.16
CA ASN A 87 14.48 -19.27 -1.29
C ASN A 87 13.75 -20.34 -2.10
N ASP A 88 12.92 -21.18 -1.45
CA ASP A 88 12.08 -22.15 -2.14
C ASP A 88 10.79 -21.51 -2.67
N VAL A 89 10.77 -21.24 -3.98
CA VAL A 89 9.62 -20.68 -4.69
C VAL A 89 8.40 -21.62 -4.67
N GLN A 90 8.62 -22.94 -4.65
CA GLN A 90 7.54 -23.92 -4.54
C GLN A 90 6.92 -23.90 -3.15
N ALA A 91 7.74 -23.80 -2.10
CA ALA A 91 7.23 -23.61 -0.73
C ALA A 91 6.42 -22.33 -0.59
N LEU A 92 6.91 -21.22 -1.15
CA LEU A 92 6.17 -19.95 -1.14
C LEU A 92 4.83 -20.05 -1.88
N HIS A 93 4.80 -20.69 -3.04
CA HIS A 93 3.56 -20.90 -3.78
C HIS A 93 2.55 -21.78 -3.01
N ARG A 94 3.02 -22.86 -2.38
CA ARG A 94 2.18 -23.70 -1.50
C ARG A 94 1.62 -22.90 -0.33
N GLU A 95 2.42 -22.03 0.30
CA GLU A 95 1.95 -21.22 1.42
C GLU A 95 0.96 -20.14 0.98
N LEU A 96 1.14 -19.55 -0.20
CA LEU A 96 0.16 -18.64 -0.81
C LEU A 96 -1.18 -19.33 -1.04
N ARG A 97 -1.17 -20.55 -1.61
CA ARG A 97 -2.38 -21.36 -1.80
C ARG A 97 -3.05 -21.70 -0.48
N ARG A 98 -2.29 -22.16 0.51
CA ARG A 98 -2.81 -22.43 1.86
C ARG A 98 -3.42 -21.19 2.49
N TYR A 99 -2.80 -20.02 2.30
CA TYR A 99 -3.33 -18.76 2.81
C TYR A 99 -4.68 -18.43 2.17
N GLU A 100 -4.79 -18.51 0.84
CA GLU A 100 -6.05 -18.25 0.11
C GLU A 100 -7.15 -19.25 0.45
N GLU A 101 -6.81 -20.54 0.58
CA GLU A 101 -7.76 -21.63 0.83
C GLU A 101 -8.19 -21.74 2.29
N ARG A 102 -7.28 -21.49 3.25
CA ARG A 102 -7.50 -21.80 4.67
C ARG A 102 -7.76 -20.58 5.54
N VAL A 103 -7.43 -19.37 5.10
CA VAL A 103 -7.67 -18.16 5.90
C VAL A 103 -9.07 -17.62 5.57
N PRO A 104 -10.01 -17.63 6.55
CA PRO A 104 -11.35 -17.12 6.34
C PRO A 104 -11.34 -15.65 5.89
N ALA A 105 -12.34 -15.24 5.11
CA ALA A 105 -12.49 -13.86 4.64
C ALA A 105 -12.38 -12.83 5.79
N ALA A 106 -13.06 -13.09 6.92
CA ALA A 106 -13.01 -12.22 8.10
C ALA A 106 -11.60 -12.01 8.67
N LEU A 107 -10.70 -13.00 8.55
CA LEU A 107 -9.30 -12.83 8.95
C LEU A 107 -8.46 -12.16 7.86
N ARG A 108 -8.81 -12.33 6.59
CA ARG A 108 -8.18 -11.63 5.46
C ARG A 108 -8.56 -10.15 5.39
N GLU A 109 -9.65 -9.73 6.02
CA GLU A 109 -10.06 -8.31 6.08
C GLU A 109 -9.38 -7.53 7.21
N ARG A 110 -8.71 -8.21 8.14
CA ARG A 110 -7.95 -7.55 9.21
C ARG A 110 -6.73 -6.82 8.63
N ALA A 111 -6.43 -5.65 9.16
CA ALA A 111 -5.27 -4.85 8.72
C ALA A 111 -3.93 -5.49 9.13
N GLU A 112 -3.86 -6.03 10.35
CA GLU A 112 -2.67 -6.71 10.86
C GLU A 112 -2.86 -8.23 10.87
N PRO A 113 -1.81 -8.99 10.55
CA PRO A 113 -1.85 -10.45 10.60
C PRO A 113 -1.94 -10.94 12.05
N ASP A 114 -2.45 -12.16 12.21
CA ASP A 114 -2.43 -12.83 13.51
C ASP A 114 -0.98 -13.10 13.95
N PRO A 115 -0.57 -12.67 15.17
CA PRO A 115 0.78 -12.87 15.67
C PRO A 115 1.19 -14.35 15.82
N SER A 116 0.22 -15.25 15.99
CA SER A 116 0.47 -16.70 16.12
C SER A 116 0.85 -17.37 14.79
N TRP A 117 0.63 -16.70 13.65
CA TRP A 117 0.95 -17.27 12.35
C TRP A 117 2.46 -17.34 12.12
N PRO A 118 2.93 -18.33 11.34
CA PRO A 118 4.32 -18.35 10.87
C PRO A 118 4.67 -17.04 10.16
N LEU A 119 5.90 -16.56 10.32
CA LEU A 119 6.35 -15.27 9.76
C LEU A 119 6.09 -15.17 8.24
N ALA A 120 6.31 -16.25 7.49
CA ALA A 120 6.01 -16.29 6.06
C ALA A 120 4.54 -15.97 5.77
N ARG A 121 3.60 -16.50 6.56
CA ARG A 121 2.16 -16.23 6.43
C ARG A 121 1.81 -14.81 6.83
N GLN A 122 2.43 -14.26 7.87
CA GLN A 122 2.25 -12.86 8.25
C GLN A 122 2.69 -11.90 7.13
N LEU A 123 3.82 -12.21 6.47
CA LEU A 123 4.31 -11.43 5.33
C LEU A 123 3.39 -11.55 4.10
N ILE A 124 2.87 -12.75 3.83
CA ILE A 124 1.88 -12.99 2.77
C ILE A 124 0.60 -12.19 3.03
N HIS A 125 0.09 -12.19 4.27
CA HIS A 125 -1.08 -11.41 4.64
C HIS A 125 -0.87 -9.92 4.38
N ARG A 126 0.26 -9.36 4.83
CA ARG A 126 0.62 -7.95 4.56
C ARG A 126 0.75 -7.65 3.06
N ALA A 127 1.21 -8.62 2.27
CA ALA A 127 1.26 -8.50 0.81
C ALA A 127 -0.14 -8.45 0.21
N TYR A 128 -1.06 -9.29 0.70
CA TYR A 128 -2.47 -9.30 0.32
C TYR A 128 -3.17 -7.97 0.64
N GLN A 129 -2.86 -7.36 1.79
CA GLN A 129 -3.41 -6.05 2.19
C GLN A 129 -3.00 -4.88 1.29
N GLN A 130 -2.05 -5.04 0.36
CA GLN A 130 -1.72 -3.98 -0.58
C GLN A 130 -2.81 -3.74 -1.64
N GLY A 131 -3.88 -4.56 -1.66
CA GLY A 131 -5.01 -4.41 -2.57
C GLY A 131 -4.73 -4.88 -4.01
N LEU A 132 -3.52 -5.39 -4.25
CA LEU A 132 -3.14 -6.06 -5.49
C LEU A 132 -3.04 -7.54 -5.16
N GLY A 133 -4.00 -8.34 -5.61
CA GLY A 133 -4.03 -9.79 -5.35
C GLY A 133 -2.64 -10.45 -5.49
N VAL A 134 -2.40 -11.47 -4.68
CA VAL A 134 -1.12 -12.19 -4.71
C VAL A 134 -1.02 -13.08 -5.96
N PRO A 135 0.18 -13.36 -6.48
CA PRO A 135 0.32 -14.21 -7.66
C PRO A 135 -0.13 -15.66 -7.37
N GLY A 136 -1.25 -16.09 -7.94
CA GLY A 136 -1.81 -17.43 -7.73
C GLY A 136 -1.10 -18.56 -8.50
N THR A 137 -0.24 -18.24 -9.47
CA THR A 137 0.51 -19.23 -10.26
C THR A 137 2.02 -19.13 -10.01
N LEU A 138 2.72 -20.26 -10.12
CA LEU A 138 4.19 -20.31 -10.04
C LEU A 138 4.85 -19.37 -11.05
N PHE A 139 4.32 -19.30 -12.27
CA PHE A 139 4.82 -18.39 -13.30
C PHE A 139 4.65 -16.92 -12.89
N GLY A 140 3.47 -16.55 -12.40
CA GLY A 140 3.20 -15.20 -11.90
C GLY A 140 4.08 -14.83 -10.71
N LEU A 141 4.31 -15.77 -9.81
CA LEU A 141 5.19 -15.61 -8.66
C LEU A 141 6.64 -15.38 -9.10
N ARG A 142 7.18 -16.22 -9.99
CA ARG A 142 8.51 -16.01 -10.58
C ARG A 142 8.63 -14.65 -11.25
N LYS A 143 7.62 -14.22 -12.01
CA LYS A 143 7.61 -12.88 -12.65
C LYS A 143 7.60 -11.76 -11.62
N ALA A 144 6.88 -11.90 -10.51
CA ALA A 144 6.86 -10.92 -9.43
C ALA A 144 8.22 -10.78 -8.73
N LEU A 145 8.98 -11.88 -8.67
CA LEU A 145 10.26 -11.99 -7.98
C LEU A 145 11.48 -11.71 -8.90
N ARG A 146 11.32 -11.58 -10.22
CA ARG A 146 12.43 -11.42 -11.18
C ARG A 146 13.31 -10.18 -10.99
N HIS A 147 12.81 -9.15 -10.32
CA HIS A 147 13.54 -7.89 -10.14
C HIS A 147 14.31 -7.81 -8.81
N ILE A 148 14.52 -8.96 -8.16
CA ILE A 148 15.37 -9.06 -6.98
C ILE A 148 16.81 -9.20 -7.50
N ARG A 149 17.50 -8.05 -7.63
CA ARG A 149 18.95 -7.98 -7.62
C ARG A 149 19.39 -7.44 -6.27
#